data_AF-A0A2N2CR99-F1
#
_entry.id   AF-A0A2N2CR99-F1
#
_cell.length_a   1.000
_cell.length_b   1.000
_cell.length_c   1.000
_cell.angle_alpha   90.00
_cell.angle_beta   90.00
_cell.angle_gamma   90.00
#
_symmetry.space_group_name_H-M   'P 1'
#
loop_
_entity.id
_entity.type
_entity.pdbx_description
1 polymer ?
#
loop_
_entity_poly.entity_id
_entity_poly.type
_entity_poly.pdbx_seq_one_letter_code
_entity_poly.pdbx_strand_id
1 'polypeptide(L)'
;MSDYRKVLKSRIIITAVCAVLSIAAVVGGMLLTKQAETATSTFYDGFVKGFPLGLFTGFCALVLFYIVRCIRAITNEADLKKMYISEYDERKKAIRQSALGISFFFTSGILVVGLTVVSFYNTIAAMTLAAVLVVHVLAGAIFKLYYSFKY
;
A
#
# COMPACT_ATOMS: atom_id res chain seq x y z
N MET A 1 13.16 -7.59 -24.22
CA MET A 1 13.43 -6.58 -23.17
C MET A 1 12.68 -5.26 -23.37
N SER A 2 12.54 -4.77 -24.61
CA SER A 2 11.73 -3.57 -24.95
C SER A 2 10.28 -3.68 -24.49
N ASP A 3 9.65 -4.86 -24.62
CA ASP A 3 8.27 -5.07 -24.17
C ASP A 3 8.13 -5.04 -22.65
N TYR A 4 9.11 -5.60 -21.92
CA TYR A 4 9.13 -5.53 -20.45
C TYR A 4 9.29 -4.08 -19.95
N ARG A 5 10.07 -3.25 -20.66
CA ARG A 5 10.18 -1.81 -20.36
C ARG A 5 8.82 -1.10 -20.51
N LYS A 6 8.01 -1.45 -21.52
CA LYS A 6 6.65 -0.90 -21.70
C LYS A 6 5.72 -1.30 -20.55
N VAL A 7 5.77 -2.57 -20.14
CA VAL A 7 5.01 -3.07 -18.98
C VAL A 7 5.38 -2.31 -17.71
N LEU A 8 6.68 -2.12 -17.47
CA LEU A 8 7.16 -1.43 -16.28
C LEU A 8 6.78 0.06 -16.27
N LYS A 9 6.81 0.73 -17.42
CA LYS A 9 6.31 2.11 -17.58
C LYS A 9 4.82 2.20 -17.26
N SER A 10 4.00 1.29 -17.79
CA SER A 10 2.56 1.25 -17.52
C SER A 10 2.28 1.05 -16.03
N ARG A 11 3.00 0.12 -15.37
CA ARG A 11 2.90 -0.09 -13.92
C ARG A 11 3.24 1.17 -13.14
N ILE A 12 4.33 1.87 -13.48
CA ILE A 12 4.71 3.14 -12.84
C ILE A 12 3.58 4.16 -12.97
N ILE A 13 3.00 4.33 -14.17
CA ILE A 13 1.93 5.29 -14.41
C ILE A 13 0.70 4.95 -13.56
N ILE A 14 0.26 3.69 -13.57
CA ILE A 14 -0.91 3.25 -12.79
C ILE A 14 -0.66 3.47 -11.30
N THR A 15 0.51 3.06 -10.79
CA THR A 15 0.86 3.25 -9.38
C THR A 15 0.95 4.73 -9.00
N ALA A 16 1.51 5.58 -9.87
CA ALA A 16 1.59 7.02 -9.63
C ALA A 16 0.20 7.67 -9.62
N VAL A 17 -0.68 7.33 -10.57
CA VAL A 17 -2.06 7.82 -10.61
C VAL A 17 -2.82 7.40 -9.34
N CYS A 18 -2.71 6.13 -8.94
CA CYS A 18 -3.31 5.65 -7.69
C CYS A 18 -2.77 6.39 -6.46
N ALA A 19 -1.47 6.69 -6.41
CA ALA A 19 -0.86 7.43 -5.31
C ALA A 19 -1.41 8.87 -5.24
N VAL A 20 -1.50 9.56 -6.38
CA VAL A 20 -2.06 10.91 -6.47
C VAL A 20 -3.53 10.93 -6.03
N LEU A 21 -4.33 9.99 -6.51
CA LEU A 21 -5.74 9.86 -6.10
C LEU A 21 -5.88 9.59 -4.60
N SER A 22 -5.03 8.73 -4.04
CA SER A 22 -5.00 8.44 -2.60
C SER A 22 -4.68 9.69 -1.77
N ILE A 23 -3.67 10.46 -2.19
CA ILE A 23 -3.30 11.72 -1.53
C ILE A 23 -4.44 12.71 -1.63
N ALA A 24 -5.06 12.86 -2.80
CA ALA A 24 -6.20 13.75 -3.00
C ALA A 24 -7.39 13.38 -2.11
N ALA A 25 -7.68 12.08 -1.93
CA ALA A 25 -8.73 11.61 -1.04
C ALA A 25 -8.44 11.95 0.44
N VAL A 26 -7.21 11.74 0.90
CA VAL A 26 -6.81 12.06 2.28
C VAL A 26 -6.82 13.56 2.53
N VAL A 27 -6.27 14.36 1.61
CA VAL A 27 -6.28 15.83 1.70
C VAL A 27 -7.71 16.36 1.64
N GLY A 28 -8.55 15.82 0.75
CA GLY A 28 -9.97 16.15 0.66
C GLY A 28 -10.69 15.85 1.98
N GLY A 29 -10.46 14.68 2.56
CA GLY A 29 -10.98 14.32 3.89
C GLY A 29 -10.58 15.33 4.95
N MET A 30 -9.30 15.67 5.03
CA MET A 30 -8.78 16.65 6.01
C MET A 30 -9.36 18.06 5.82
N LEU A 31 -9.57 18.51 4.57
CA LEU A 31 -10.12 19.83 4.27
C LEU A 31 -11.62 19.92 4.57
N LEU A 32 -12.37 18.85 4.32
CA LEU A 32 -13.81 18.77 4.60
C LEU A 32 -14.11 18.75 6.10
N THR A 33 -13.18 18.26 6.91
CA THR A 33 -13.31 18.23 8.37
C THR A 33 -12.64 19.44 9.04
N LYS A 34 -12.49 20.59 8.36
CA LYS A 34 -12.08 21.86 8.99
C LYS A 34 -13.15 22.36 9.98
N GLN A 35 -13.21 21.71 11.14
CA GLN A 35 -13.93 22.04 12.38
C GLN A 35 -13.72 20.82 13.28
N ALA A 36 -13.21 20.89 14.49
CA ALA A 36 -12.66 21.90 15.35
C ALA A 36 -11.92 21.08 16.42
N GLU A 37 -10.79 21.52 16.97
CA GLU A 37 -10.52 21.19 18.37
C GLU A 37 -9.44 22.08 18.95
N THR A 38 -9.93 22.99 19.78
CA THR A 38 -9.26 23.55 20.95
C THR A 38 -8.42 22.50 21.66
N ALA A 39 -7.18 22.89 21.93
CA ALA A 39 -6.15 22.09 22.55
C ALA A 39 -6.52 21.63 23.97
N THR A 40 -7.15 20.46 24.07
CA THR A 40 -7.12 19.63 25.29
C THR A 40 -6.94 18.18 24.87
N SER A 41 -5.81 17.87 24.23
CA SER A 41 -5.52 16.51 23.75
C SER A 41 -4.89 15.66 24.85
N THR A 42 -5.61 14.65 25.32
CA THR A 42 -5.00 13.52 26.03
C THR A 42 -4.12 12.72 25.07
N PHE A 43 -3.14 11.96 25.57
CA PHE A 43 -2.27 11.11 24.75
C PHE A 43 -3.07 10.15 23.85
N TYR A 44 -4.19 9.65 24.35
CA TYR A 44 -5.10 8.78 23.62
C TYR A 44 -5.67 9.44 22.37
N ASP A 45 -6.15 10.69 22.48
CA ASP A 45 -6.75 11.41 21.36
C ASP A 45 -5.71 11.76 20.27
N GLY A 46 -4.50 12.13 20.70
CA GLY A 46 -3.37 12.36 19.78
C GLY A 46 -2.93 11.08 19.04
N PHE A 47 -2.87 9.94 19.74
CA PHE A 47 -2.49 8.66 19.13
C PHE A 47 -3.54 8.17 18.11
N VAL A 48 -4.82 8.25 18.47
CA VAL A 48 -5.93 7.78 17.63
C VAL A 48 -6.05 8.57 16.33
N LYS A 49 -5.80 9.89 16.37
CA LYS A 49 -5.78 10.74 15.18
C LYS A 49 -4.47 10.64 14.39
N GLY A 50 -3.34 10.49 15.09
CA GLY A 50 -2.02 10.44 14.47
C GLY A 50 -1.69 9.10 13.80
N PHE A 51 -2.20 7.98 14.32
CA PHE A 51 -1.88 6.64 13.82
C PHE A 51 -2.31 6.40 12.37
N PRO A 52 -3.55 6.69 11.93
CA PRO A 52 -3.97 6.50 10.54
C PRO A 52 -3.19 7.38 9.55
N LEU A 53 -2.79 8.58 9.97
CA LEU A 53 -1.93 9.48 9.20
C LEU A 53 -0.51 8.92 9.07
N GLY A 54 0.08 8.45 10.17
CA GLY A 54 1.39 7.80 10.17
C GLY A 54 1.43 6.51 9.33
N LEU A 55 0.35 5.73 9.35
CA LEU A 55 0.20 4.55 8.52
C LEU A 55 0.18 4.92 7.03
N PHE A 56 -0.57 5.97 6.67
CA PHE A 56 -0.67 6.45 5.29
C PHE A 56 0.66 7.02 4.78
N THR A 57 1.40 7.77 5.60
CA THR A 57 2.72 8.29 5.21
C THR A 57 3.72 7.15 4.99
N GLY A 58 3.72 6.14 5.85
CA GLY A 58 4.50 4.92 5.65
C GLY A 58 4.14 4.18 4.36
N PHE A 59 2.84 4.06 4.06
CA PHE A 59 2.37 3.47 2.81
C PHE A 59 2.84 4.27 1.58
N CYS A 60 2.75 5.61 1.62
CA CYS A 60 3.26 6.48 0.56
C CYS A 60 4.77 6.29 0.34
N ALA A 61 5.55 6.15 1.41
CA ALA A 61 6.99 5.90 1.32
C ALA A 61 7.30 4.56 0.62
N LEU A 62 6.53 3.50 0.92
CA LEU A 62 6.67 2.20 0.24
C LEU A 62 6.34 2.28 -1.25
N VAL A 63 5.27 3.00 -1.60
CA VAL A 63 4.87 3.24 -2.99
C VAL A 63 5.93 4.02 -3.75
N LEU A 64 6.47 5.08 -3.14
CA LEU A 64 7.54 5.88 -3.73
C LEU A 64 8.81 5.04 -3.95
N PHE A 65 9.20 4.24 -2.95
CA PHE A 65 10.33 3.33 -3.07
C PHE A 65 10.15 2.33 -4.23
N TYR A 66 8.95 1.78 -4.40
CA TYR A 66 8.63 0.90 -5.53
C TYR A 66 8.79 1.60 -6.87
N ILE A 67 8.25 2.82 -7.01
CA ILE A 67 8.39 3.63 -8.23
C ILE A 67 9.86 3.91 -8.55
N VAL A 68 10.66 4.34 -7.57
CA VAL A 68 12.09 4.59 -7.74
C VAL A 68 12.82 3.33 -8.19
N ARG A 69 12.50 2.17 -7.58
CA ARG A 69 13.08 0.88 -7.97
C ARG A 69 12.74 0.52 -9.42
N CYS A 70 11.51 0.76 -9.86
CA CYS A 70 11.09 0.53 -11.24
C CYS A 70 11.76 1.48 -12.23
N ILE A 71 11.89 2.77 -11.90
CA ILE A 71 12.60 3.75 -12.73
C ILE A 71 14.08 3.35 -12.89
N ARG A 72 14.76 3.00 -11.78
CA ARG A 72 16.15 2.52 -11.82
C ARG A 72 16.31 1.27 -12.70
N ALA A 73 15.36 0.34 -12.61
CA ALA A 73 15.35 -0.85 -13.47
C ALA A 73 15.11 -0.51 -14.94
N ILE A 74 14.39 0.55 -15.29
CA ILE A 74 14.28 1.01 -16.68
C ILE A 74 15.60 1.63 -17.15
N THR A 75 16.29 2.39 -16.32
CA THR A 75 17.53 3.07 -16.74
C THR A 75 18.72 2.11 -16.86
N ASN A 76 18.81 1.09 -16.00
CA ASN A 76 19.92 0.14 -15.96
C ASN A 76 19.53 -1.24 -16.50
N GLU A 77 20.22 -1.72 -17.53
CA GLU A 77 19.97 -3.04 -18.14
C GLU A 77 20.21 -4.21 -17.16
N ALA A 78 21.20 -4.10 -16.27
CA ALA A 78 21.49 -5.14 -15.29
C ALA A 78 20.34 -5.29 -14.29
N ASP A 79 19.79 -4.17 -13.82
CA ASP A 79 18.65 -4.15 -12.90
C ASP A 79 17.35 -4.58 -13.61
N LEU A 80 17.16 -4.20 -14.88
CA LEU A 80 16.04 -4.66 -15.70
C LEU A 80 16.04 -6.17 -15.82
N LYS A 81 17.20 -6.75 -16.15
CA LYS A 81 17.37 -8.20 -16.33
C LYS A 81 17.17 -8.93 -15.01
N LYS A 82 17.67 -8.38 -13.90
CA LYS A 82 17.45 -8.93 -12.55
C LYS A 82 15.97 -8.92 -12.16
N MET A 83 15.25 -7.82 -12.40
CA MET A 83 13.80 -7.75 -12.17
C MET A 83 13.05 -8.75 -13.04
N TYR A 84 13.38 -8.81 -14.33
CA TYR A 84 12.77 -9.74 -15.28
C TYR A 84 12.95 -11.19 -14.81
N ILE A 85 14.19 -11.64 -14.54
CA ILE A 85 14.46 -13.00 -14.07
C ILE A 85 13.68 -13.29 -12.78
N SER A 86 13.64 -12.33 -11.84
CA SER A 86 12.91 -12.52 -10.59
C SER A 86 11.40 -12.64 -10.74
N GLU A 87 10.83 -12.08 -11.81
CA GLU A 87 9.39 -12.09 -12.06
C GLU A 87 8.94 -13.32 -12.87
N TYR A 88 9.83 -13.89 -13.68
CA TYR A 88 9.59 -15.12 -14.44
C TYR A 88 10.06 -16.39 -13.70
N ASP A 89 10.61 -16.25 -12.50
CA ASP A 89 10.93 -17.35 -11.59
C ASP A 89 9.63 -18.09 -11.19
N GLU A 90 9.48 -19.32 -11.68
CA GLU A 90 8.26 -20.12 -11.55
C GLU A 90 7.85 -20.34 -10.09
N ARG A 91 8.84 -20.50 -9.20
CA ARG A 91 8.58 -20.73 -7.76
C ARG A 91 7.95 -19.51 -7.11
N LYS A 92 8.46 -18.31 -7.43
CA LYS A 92 7.90 -17.05 -6.92
C LYS A 92 6.54 -16.75 -7.55
N LYS A 93 6.36 -17.10 -8.82
CA LYS A 93 5.09 -16.93 -9.52
C LYS A 93 3.99 -17.81 -8.90
N ALA A 94 4.30 -19.07 -8.60
CA ALA A 94 3.37 -19.99 -7.94
C ALA A 94 2.94 -19.50 -6.55
N ILE A 95 3.89 -19.05 -5.72
CA ILE A 95 3.59 -18.47 -4.40
C ILE A 95 2.78 -17.18 -4.54
N ARG A 96 3.14 -16.29 -5.48
CA ARG A 96 2.41 -15.02 -5.68
C ARG A 96 0.98 -15.25 -6.16
N GLN A 97 0.76 -16.22 -7.06
CA GLN A 97 -0.58 -16.56 -7.54
C GLN A 97 -1.43 -17.24 -6.46
N SER A 98 -0.80 -18.02 -5.57
CA SER A 98 -1.53 -18.82 -4.57
C SER A 98 -1.77 -18.09 -3.24
N ALA A 99 -0.88 -17.16 -2.86
CA ALA A 99 -0.86 -16.56 -1.53
C ALA A 99 -1.08 -15.03 -1.51
N LEU A 100 -0.42 -14.30 -2.40
CA LEU A 100 -0.30 -12.84 -2.34
C LEU A 100 -0.38 -12.23 -3.73
N GLY A 101 -1.54 -12.39 -4.36
CA GLY A 101 -1.80 -11.85 -5.70
C GLY A 101 -1.81 -10.32 -5.71
N ILE A 102 -1.95 -9.76 -6.91
CA ILE A 102 -2.10 -8.30 -7.11
C ILE A 102 -3.30 -7.77 -6.31
N SER A 103 -4.37 -8.57 -6.19
CA SER A 103 -5.57 -8.24 -5.42
C SER A 103 -5.25 -7.94 -3.96
N PHE A 104 -4.37 -8.70 -3.30
CA PHE A 104 -4.03 -8.51 -1.89
C PHE A 104 -3.37 -7.15 -1.63
N PHE A 105 -2.41 -6.77 -2.48
CA PHE A 105 -1.75 -5.47 -2.37
C PHE A 105 -2.73 -4.32 -2.67
N PHE A 106 -3.63 -4.53 -3.64
CA PHE A 106 -4.65 -3.56 -3.99
C PHE A 106 -5.66 -3.35 -2.86
N THR A 107 -6.20 -4.42 -2.28
CA THR A 107 -7.14 -4.36 -1.14
C THR A 107 -6.47 -3.77 0.10
N SER A 108 -5.21 -4.11 0.37
CA SER A 108 -4.43 -3.50 1.46
C SER A 108 -4.28 -1.99 1.27
N GLY A 109 -3.96 -1.55 0.05
CA GLY A 109 -3.84 -0.13 -0.26
C GLY A 109 -5.16 0.63 -0.06
N ILE A 110 -6.27 0.08 -0.53
CA ILE A 110 -7.60 0.68 -0.34
C ILE A 110 -7.96 0.74 1.15
N LEU A 111 -7.68 -0.31 1.92
CA LEU A 111 -7.95 -0.33 3.36
C LEU A 111 -7.17 0.75 4.10
N VAL A 112 -5.89 0.96 3.77
CA VAL A 112 -5.09 2.04 4.37
C VAL A 112 -5.69 3.41 4.05
N VAL A 113 -6.02 3.67 2.79
CA VAL A 113 -6.60 4.97 2.37
C VAL A 113 -7.95 5.18 3.04
N GLY A 114 -8.83 4.18 3.00
CA GLY A 114 -10.16 4.23 3.61
C GLY A 114 -10.09 4.45 5.11
N LEU A 115 -9.20 3.73 5.81
CA LEU A 115 -8.93 3.92 7.24
C LEU A 115 -8.55 5.38 7.55
N THR A 116 -7.61 5.95 6.81
CA THR A 116 -7.17 7.33 7.02
C THR A 116 -8.30 8.34 6.76
N VAL A 117 -9.05 8.19 5.66
CA VAL A 117 -10.18 9.08 5.37
C VAL A 117 -11.27 8.99 6.43
N VAL A 118 -11.69 7.77 6.79
CA VAL A 118 -12.76 7.53 7.78
C VAL A 118 -12.35 8.04 9.17
N SER A 119 -11.05 8.01 9.50
CA SER A 119 -10.55 8.50 10.79
C SER A 119 -10.83 9.98 11.04
N PHE A 120 -11.03 10.78 9.99
CA PHE A 120 -11.42 12.19 10.14
C PHE A 120 -12.89 12.37 10.54
N TYR A 121 -13.75 11.37 10.28
CA TYR A 121 -15.20 11.47 10.49
C TYR A 121 -15.71 10.64 11.66
N ASN A 122 -15.17 9.42 11.84
CA ASN A 122 -15.65 8.48 12.86
C ASN A 122 -14.55 7.55 13.36
N THR A 123 -14.14 7.78 14.60
CA THR A 123 -13.11 7.00 15.30
C THR A 123 -13.44 5.51 15.44
N ILE A 124 -14.70 5.17 15.72
CA ILE A 124 -15.12 3.77 15.90
C ILE A 124 -15.00 3.03 14.57
N ALA A 125 -15.49 3.63 13.48
CA ALA A 125 -15.37 3.07 12.14
C ALA A 125 -13.90 2.96 11.66
N ALA A 126 -13.04 3.89 12.08
CA ALA A 126 -11.60 3.77 11.83
C ALA A 126 -10.98 2.60 12.60
N MET A 127 -11.31 2.42 13.88
CA MET A 127 -10.81 1.31 14.69
C MET A 127 -11.24 -0.06 14.13
N THR A 128 -12.47 -0.18 13.63
CA THR A 128 -12.93 -1.41 12.98
C THR A 128 -12.18 -1.68 11.68
N LEU A 129 -11.95 -0.66 10.84
CA LEU A 129 -11.13 -0.78 9.63
C LEU A 129 -9.68 -1.15 9.94
N ALA A 130 -9.11 -0.62 11.02
CA ALA A 130 -7.77 -0.99 11.47
C ALA A 130 -7.71 -2.47 11.89
N ALA A 131 -8.70 -2.96 12.62
CA ALA A 131 -8.80 -4.38 12.97
C ALA A 131 -8.92 -5.27 11.72
N VAL A 132 -9.76 -4.87 10.76
CA VAL A 132 -9.91 -5.57 9.47
C VAL A 132 -8.58 -5.60 8.71
N LEU A 133 -7.84 -4.48 8.69
CA LEU A 133 -6.52 -4.41 8.05
C LEU A 133 -5.52 -5.36 8.72
N VAL A 134 -5.50 -5.44 10.05
CA VAL A 134 -4.63 -6.38 10.78
C VAL A 134 -4.96 -7.83 10.42
N VAL A 135 -6.23 -8.21 10.45
CA VAL A 135 -6.67 -9.57 10.07
C VAL A 135 -6.33 -9.86 8.60
N HIS A 136 -6.53 -8.89 7.70
CA HIS A 136 -6.18 -9.02 6.29
C HIS A 136 -4.68 -9.29 6.10
N VAL A 137 -3.82 -8.52 6.78
CA VAL A 137 -2.36 -8.69 6.71
C VAL A 137 -1.92 -10.02 7.30
N LEU A 138 -2.49 -10.42 8.45
CA LEU A 138 -2.20 -11.71 9.08
C LEU A 138 -2.61 -12.88 8.19
N ALA A 139 -3.79 -12.83 7.56
CA ALA A 139 -4.23 -13.86 6.63
C ALA A 139 -3.24 -14.00 5.45
N GLY A 140 -2.80 -12.87 4.87
CA GLY A 140 -1.77 -12.87 3.84
C GLY A 140 -0.44 -13.46 4.31
N ALA A 141 -0.01 -13.16 5.54
CA ALA A 141 1.20 -13.72 6.12
C ALA A 141 1.09 -15.24 6.32
N ILE A 142 -0.04 -15.72 6.83
CA ILE A 142 -0.32 -17.16 7.02
C ILE A 142 -0.31 -17.88 5.68
N PHE A 143 -1.00 -17.36 4.66
CA PHE A 143 -0.99 -17.98 3.34
C PHE A 143 0.41 -17.97 2.73
N LYS A 144 1.16 -16.88 2.87
CA LYS A 144 2.55 -16.82 2.40
C LYS A 144 3.42 -17.89 3.05
N LEU A 145 3.32 -18.05 4.38
CA LEU A 145 4.06 -19.08 5.11
C LEU A 145 3.66 -20.49 4.64
N TYR A 146 2.36 -20.77 4.61
CA TYR A 146 1.84 -22.07 4.16
C TYR A 146 2.34 -22.45 2.77
N TYR A 147 2.24 -21.55 1.79
CA TYR A 147 2.70 -21.82 0.43
C TYR A 147 4.23 -21.83 0.29
N SER A 148 4.96 -21.15 1.17
CA SER A 148 6.43 -21.22 1.19
C SER A 148 6.97 -22.55 1.69
N PHE A 149 6.20 -23.27 2.53
CA PHE A 149 6.52 -24.64 2.93
C PHE A 149 6.05 -25.67 1.92
N LYS A 150 4.98 -25.36 1.17
CA LYS A 150 4.41 -26.24 0.14
C LYS A 150 5.23 -26.28 -1.15
N TYR A 151 5.97 -25.22 -1.48
CA TYR A 151 6.76 -25.07 -2.72
C TYR A 151 8.22 -24.74 -2.44
#